data_AF-A0A519USJ7-F1
#
_entry.id   AF-A0A519USJ7-F1
#
_cell.length_a   1.000
_cell.length_b   1.000
_cell.length_c   1.000
_cell.angle_alpha   90.00
_cell.angle_beta   90.00
_cell.angle_gamma   90.00
#
_symmetry.space_group_name_H-M   'P 1'
#
loop_
_entity.id
_entity.type
_entity.pdbx_description
1 polymer ?
#
loop_
_entity_poly.entity_id
_entity_poly.type
_entity_poly.pdbx_seq_one_letter_code
_entity_poly.pdbx_strand_id
1 'polypeptide(L)'
;MPSHIILIENNTSQQQSIKPLLRFQFPNTAVRSMGSDMKALNFFAQSTDQDIGKTLVIIDLDLSSLEGIGFIETFSRTAHYKTCSVFIVSEKEEMQALKAAQLNQKFQFLDRKQVQKIHALIPNN
;
A
#
# COMPACT_ATOMS: atom_id res chain seq x y z
N MET A 1 -4.65 1.99 15.73
CA MET A 1 -3.58 2.77 15.06
C MET A 1 -2.46 1.84 14.62
N PRO A 2 -1.87 1.99 13.41
CA PRO A 2 -0.78 1.13 12.94
C PRO A 2 0.52 1.40 13.70
N SER A 3 1.27 0.34 14.03
CA SER A 3 2.59 0.47 14.67
C SER A 3 3.67 0.85 13.66
N HIS A 4 3.48 0.50 12.39
CA HIS A 4 4.37 0.85 11.29
C HIS A 4 3.60 0.95 9.97
N ILE A 5 4.10 1.79 9.07
CA ILE A 5 3.59 1.99 7.72
C ILE A 5 4.67 1.58 6.74
N ILE A 6 4.33 0.68 5.83
CA ILE A 6 5.15 0.33 4.67
C ILE A 6 4.56 1.06 3.47
N LEU A 7 5.35 1.95 2.89
CA LEU A 7 5.01 2.69 1.70
C LEU A 7 5.75 2.09 0.50
N ILE A 8 5.00 1.62 -0.48
CA ILE A 8 5.51 1.09 -1.73
C ILE A 8 5.15 2.13 -2.78
N GLU A 9 6.15 2.88 -3.22
CA GLU A 9 6.01 3.97 -4.17
C GLU A 9 7.11 3.86 -5.20
N ASN A 10 6.75 4.06 -6.47
CA ASN A 10 7.72 4.20 -7.55
C ASN A 10 7.97 5.68 -7.69
N ASN A 11 9.20 6.14 -7.45
CA ASN A 11 9.54 7.56 -7.57
C ASN A 11 9.66 7.94 -9.05
N THR A 12 8.53 7.96 -9.75
CA THR A 12 8.42 8.62 -11.04
C THR A 12 8.28 10.11 -10.75
N SER A 13 9.08 10.96 -11.39
CA SER A 13 9.10 12.42 -11.17
C SER A 13 7.74 13.11 -11.35
N GLN A 14 6.76 12.39 -11.89
CA GLN A 14 5.38 12.82 -12.12
C GLN A 14 4.46 12.60 -10.90
N GLN A 15 4.78 11.67 -9.99
CA GLN A 15 3.97 11.35 -8.82
C GLN A 15 4.55 12.01 -7.57
N GLN A 16 3.79 12.93 -6.96
CA GLN A 16 4.20 13.53 -5.68
C GLN A 16 4.23 12.45 -4.59
N SER A 17 5.38 12.29 -3.92
CA SER A 17 5.52 11.32 -2.82
C SER A 17 4.49 11.59 -1.73
N ILE A 18 3.75 10.56 -1.34
CA ILE A 18 2.75 10.62 -0.26
C ILE A 18 3.38 10.50 1.14
N LYS A 19 4.68 10.20 1.23
CA LYS A 19 5.39 10.00 2.49
C LYS A 19 5.28 11.18 3.48
N PRO A 20 5.44 12.46 3.08
CA PRO A 20 5.32 13.58 4.02
C PRO A 20 3.92 13.67 4.61
N LEU A 21 2.90 13.43 3.80
CA LEU A 21 1.50 13.42 4.22
C LEU A 21 1.22 12.29 5.22
N LEU A 22 1.79 11.10 5.02
CA LEU A 22 1.66 9.99 5.98
C LEU A 22 2.35 10.32 7.31
N ARG A 23 3.54 10.93 7.28
CA ARG A 23 4.22 11.37 8.52
C ARG A 23 3.42 12.42 9.28
N PHE A 24 2.73 13.31 8.56
CA PHE A 24 1.85 14.30 9.17
C PHE A 24 0.61 13.66 9.80
N GLN A 25 -0.04 12.72 9.12
CA GLN A 25 -1.23 12.02 9.64
C GLN A 25 -0.91 11.01 10.75
N PHE A 26 0.30 10.45 10.76
CA PHE A 26 0.74 9.44 11.74
C PHE A 26 2.07 9.84 12.38
N PRO A 27 2.10 10.88 13.23
CA PRO A 27 3.34 11.45 13.76
C PRO A 27 4.15 10.48 14.63
N ASN A 28 3.50 9.47 15.21
CA ASN A 28 4.13 8.48 16.10
C ASN A 28 4.35 7.11 15.41
N THR A 29 4.14 7.00 14.11
CA THR A 29 4.27 5.74 13.37
C THR A 29 5.45 5.80 12.42
N ALA A 30 6.30 4.78 12.44
CA ALA A 30 7.43 4.70 11.52
C ALA A 30 6.94 4.47 10.08
N VAL A 31 7.29 5.37 9.15
CA VAL A 31 6.99 5.25 7.71
C VAL A 31 8.24 4.80 6.95
N ARG A 32 8.23 3.56 6.44
CA ARG A 32 9.31 2.97 5.65
C ARG A 32 8.95 2.94 4.17
N SER A 33 9.61 3.76 3.36
CA SER A 33 9.47 3.71 1.89
C SER A 33 10.33 2.59 1.32
N MET A 34 9.76 1.75 0.46
CA MET A 34 10.47 0.71 -0.28
C MET A 34 11.15 1.25 -1.54
N GLY A 35 10.53 2.24 -2.18
CA GLY A 35 11.05 2.92 -3.38
C GLY A 35 11.00 2.10 -4.67
N SER A 36 10.66 0.81 -4.59
CA SER A 36 10.28 -0.03 -5.73
C SER A 36 9.47 -1.24 -5.28
N ASP A 37 8.72 -1.80 -6.21
CA ASP A 37 7.97 -3.05 -6.13
C ASP A 37 8.85 -4.26 -5.78
N MET A 38 10.00 -4.44 -6.45
CA MET A 38 10.90 -5.57 -6.23
C MET A 38 11.52 -5.54 -4.82
N LYS A 39 11.88 -4.35 -4.31
CA LYS A 39 12.37 -4.22 -2.93
C LYS A 39 11.28 -4.57 -1.92
N ALA A 40 10.04 -4.18 -2.20
CA ALA A 40 8.90 -4.52 -1.36
C ALA A 40 8.64 -6.04 -1.33
N LEU A 41 8.63 -6.70 -2.49
CA LEU A 41 8.45 -8.16 -2.54
C LEU A 41 9.54 -8.92 -1.78
N ASN A 42 10.80 -8.51 -1.96
CA ASN A 42 11.91 -9.11 -1.22
C ASN A 42 11.75 -8.89 0.30
N PHE A 43 11.33 -7.70 0.71
CA PHE A 43 11.03 -7.41 2.12
C PHE A 43 9.93 -8.34 2.67
N PHE A 44 8.82 -8.50 1.94
CA PHE A 44 7.72 -9.36 2.39
C PHE A 44 8.08 -10.85 2.39
N ALA A 45 8.90 -11.30 1.45
CA ALA A 45 9.37 -12.68 1.39
C ALA A 45 10.30 -13.05 2.56
N GLN A 46 11.05 -12.08 3.08
CA GLN A 46 12.04 -12.28 4.15
C GLN A 46 11.54 -11.87 5.54
N SER A 47 10.46 -11.09 5.62
CA SER A 47 9.96 -10.57 6.89
C SER A 47 9.35 -11.67 7.75
N THR A 48 9.90 -11.86 8.94
CA THR A 48 9.33 -12.64 10.04
C THR A 48 8.69 -11.75 11.10
N ASP A 49 8.16 -10.58 10.71
CA ASP A 49 7.64 -9.58 11.65
C ASP A 49 6.60 -10.20 12.61
N GLN A 50 6.74 -9.94 13.90
CA GLN A 50 5.78 -10.42 14.90
C GLN A 50 4.54 -9.51 14.98
N ASP A 51 4.64 -8.28 14.44
CA ASP A 51 3.58 -7.27 14.47
C ASP A 51 2.84 -7.10 13.14
N ILE A 52 2.86 -8.10 12.25
CA ILE A 52 2.26 -8.02 10.91
C ILE A 52 0.78 -7.57 10.95
N GLY A 53 0.01 -7.96 11.98
CA GLY A 53 -1.39 -7.55 12.13
C GLY A 53 -1.59 -6.05 12.43
N LYS A 54 -0.52 -5.32 12.80
CA LYS A 54 -0.53 -3.88 13.09
C LYS A 54 0.16 -3.05 12.00
N THR A 55 0.54 -3.67 10.90
CA THR A 55 1.12 -3.00 9.73
C THR A 55 0.03 -2.38 8.88
N LEU A 56 0.25 -1.14 8.46
CA LEU A 56 -0.45 -0.56 7.32
C LEU A 56 0.45 -0.59 6.08
N VAL A 57 -0.02 -1.20 5.01
CA VAL A 57 0.65 -1.23 3.72
C VAL A 57 -0.05 -0.25 2.79
N ILE A 58 0.70 0.69 2.22
CA ILE A 58 0.20 1.64 1.23
C ILE A 58 0.97 1.42 -0.06
N ILE A 59 0.22 1.14 -1.13
CA ILE A 59 0.76 0.82 -2.45
C ILE A 59 0.36 1.96 -3.38
N ASP A 60 1.31 2.83 -3.72
CA ASP A 60 1.18 3.93 -4.67
C ASP A 60 1.96 3.56 -5.93
N LEU A 61 1.34 2.75 -6.79
CA LEU A 61 1.92 2.23 -8.02
C LEU A 61 1.04 2.58 -9.21
N ASP A 62 1.64 2.73 -10.39
CA ASP A 62 0.90 2.77 -11.64
C ASP A 62 0.37 1.37 -11.96
N LEU A 63 -0.95 1.22 -11.86
CA LEU A 63 -1.64 -0.05 -12.06
C LEU A 63 -2.11 -0.25 -13.51
N SER A 64 -1.88 0.74 -14.38
CA SER A 64 -1.98 0.54 -15.83
C SER A 64 -0.79 -0.26 -16.38
N SER A 65 0.32 -0.30 -15.62
CA SER A 65 1.51 -1.07 -15.97
C SER A 65 1.39 -2.56 -15.61
N LEU A 66 1.99 -3.43 -16.45
CA LEU A 66 2.12 -4.86 -16.15
C LEU A 66 2.91 -5.12 -14.86
N GLU A 67 3.86 -4.25 -14.54
CA GLU A 67 4.67 -4.31 -13.32
C GLU A 67 3.80 -4.11 -12.08
N GLY A 68 2.96 -3.07 -12.07
CA GLY A 68 2.03 -2.81 -10.98
C GLY A 68 1.03 -3.96 -10.76
N ILE A 69 0.45 -4.48 -11.85
CA ILE A 69 -0.45 -5.64 -11.77
C ILE A 69 0.27 -6.89 -11.22
N GLY A 70 1.45 -7.21 -11.76
CA GLY A 70 2.24 -8.36 -11.34
C GLY A 70 2.70 -8.26 -9.88
N PHE A 71 3.02 -7.06 -9.42
CA PHE A 71 3.32 -6.79 -8.02
C PHE A 71 2.13 -7.11 -7.12
N ILE A 72 0.94 -6.60 -7.44
CA ILE A 72 -0.25 -6.83 -6.62
C ILE A 72 -0.60 -8.32 -6.58
N GLU A 73 -0.51 -9.02 -7.72
CA GLU A 73 -0.74 -10.47 -7.76
C GLU A 73 0.26 -11.22 -6.86
N THR A 74 1.55 -10.89 -6.96
CA THR A 74 2.59 -11.54 -6.16
C THR A 74 2.42 -11.22 -4.67
N PHE A 75 2.18 -9.95 -4.32
CA PHE A 75 1.94 -9.51 -2.96
C PHE A 75 0.71 -10.19 -2.36
N SER A 76 -0.35 -10.42 -3.14
CA SER A 76 -1.60 -11.06 -2.67
C SER A 76 -1.39 -12.48 -2.13
N ARG A 77 -0.30 -13.14 -2.52
CA ARG A 77 0.08 -14.49 -2.10
C ARG A 77 0.86 -14.52 -0.78
N THR A 78 1.29 -13.36 -0.27
CA THR A 78 2.06 -13.23 0.98
C THR A 78 1.17 -13.31 2.23
N ALA A 79 1.78 -13.62 3.38
CA ALA A 79 1.08 -13.58 4.67
C ALA A 79 0.60 -12.16 5.00
N HIS A 80 1.45 -11.16 4.75
CA HIS A 80 1.16 -9.74 4.99
C HIS A 80 -0.12 -9.27 4.30
N TYR A 81 -0.41 -9.73 3.09
CA TYR A 81 -1.66 -9.38 2.43
C TYR A 81 -2.92 -9.82 3.19
N LYS A 82 -2.85 -10.94 3.92
CA LYS A 82 -4.00 -11.51 4.63
C LYS A 82 -4.26 -10.88 5.99
N THR A 83 -3.22 -10.28 6.58
CA THR A 83 -3.18 -9.84 7.99
C THR A 83 -2.99 -8.34 8.16
N CYS A 84 -2.33 -7.66 7.21
CA CYS A 84 -2.16 -6.21 7.25
C CYS A 84 -3.42 -5.49 6.77
N SER A 85 -3.57 -4.23 7.15
CA SER A 85 -4.46 -3.31 6.43
C SER A 85 -3.75 -2.83 5.16
N VAL A 86 -4.38 -2.98 3.99
CA VAL A 86 -3.79 -2.64 2.69
C VAL A 86 -4.61 -1.55 2.01
N PHE A 87 -3.98 -0.42 1.71
CA PHE A 87 -4.51 0.62 0.85
C PHE A 87 -3.76 0.64 -0.48
N ILE A 88 -4.52 0.65 -1.57
CA ILE A 88 -3.98 0.83 -2.91
C ILE A 88 -4.38 2.23 -3.38
N VAL A 89 -3.39 3.03 -3.73
CA VAL A 89 -3.52 4.39 -4.24
C VAL A 89 -3.25 4.35 -5.74
N SER A 90 -4.25 4.73 -6.54
CA SER A 90 -4.15 4.76 -8.01
C SER A 90 -5.27 5.64 -8.57
N GLU A 91 -5.16 6.04 -9.83
CA GLU A 91 -6.18 6.84 -10.51
C GLU A 91 -7.47 6.03 -10.73
N LYS A 92 -8.62 6.72 -10.75
CA LYS A 92 -9.95 6.08 -10.73
C LYS A 92 -10.21 5.10 -11.88
N GLU A 93 -9.60 5.33 -13.03
CA GLU A 93 -9.76 4.52 -14.25
C GLU A 93 -8.98 3.20 -14.15
N GLU A 94 -7.75 3.24 -13.63
CA GLU A 94 -6.90 2.07 -13.38
C GLU A 94 -7.51 1.13 -12.34
N MET A 95 -8.14 1.71 -11.31
CA MET A 95 -8.83 0.94 -10.26
C MET A 95 -10.00 0.10 -10.79
N GLN A 96 -10.63 0.49 -11.91
CA GLN A 96 -11.73 -0.30 -12.50
C GLN A 96 -11.22 -1.56 -13.20
N ALA A 97 -10.07 -1.48 -13.87
CA ALA A 97 -9.44 -2.62 -14.53
C ALA A 97 -9.03 -3.71 -13.52
N LEU A 98 -8.50 -3.32 -12.36
CA LEU A 98 -8.13 -4.26 -11.30
C LEU A 98 -9.30 -4.80 -10.49
N LYS A 99 -10.38 -4.04 -10.30
CA LYS A 99 -11.61 -4.55 -9.65
C LYS A 99 -12.25 -5.68 -10.45
N ALA A 100 -12.15 -5.64 -11.77
CA ALA A 100 -12.58 -6.74 -12.64
C ALA A 100 -11.73 -8.02 -12.46
N ALA A 101 -10.46 -7.88 -12.05
CA ALA A 101 -9.51 -8.98 -11.85
C ALA A 101 -9.67 -9.74 -10.51
N GLN A 102 -10.70 -9.46 -9.70
CA GLN A 102 -11.05 -10.22 -8.48
C GLN A 102 -9.87 -10.53 -7.54
N LEU A 103 -9.02 -9.56 -7.24
CA LEU A 103 -8.12 -9.68 -6.09
C LEU A 103 -8.97 -9.77 -4.81
N ASN A 104 -8.65 -10.74 -3.95
CA ASN A 104 -9.41 -11.06 -2.74
C ASN A 104 -9.76 -9.80 -1.91
N GLN A 105 -11.01 -9.74 -1.43
CA GLN A 105 -11.76 -8.58 -0.93
C GLN A 105 -11.19 -7.80 0.30
N LYS A 106 -9.91 -7.90 0.65
CA LYS A 106 -9.35 -7.37 1.91
C LYS A 106 -8.60 -6.03 1.81
N PHE A 107 -8.62 -5.36 0.67
CA PHE A 107 -7.91 -4.09 0.49
C PHE A 107 -8.87 -2.97 0.10
N GLN A 108 -8.50 -1.74 0.43
CA GLN A 108 -9.27 -0.55 0.10
C GLN A 108 -8.55 0.26 -0.98
N PHE A 109 -9.27 0.50 -2.07
CA PHE A 109 -8.84 1.38 -3.16
C PHE A 109 -9.10 2.83 -2.79
N LEU A 110 -8.08 3.67 -2.96
CA LEU A 110 -8.13 5.10 -2.68
C LEU A 110 -7.70 5.87 -3.92
N ASP A 111 -8.52 6.84 -4.32
CA ASP A 111 -8.07 7.92 -5.18
C ASP A 111 -6.95 8.72 -4.47
N ARG A 112 -5.99 9.25 -5.22
CA ARG A 112 -4.86 10.03 -4.68
C ARG A 112 -5.34 11.19 -3.79
N LYS A 113 -6.49 11.81 -4.06
CA LYS A 113 -7.10 12.85 -3.21
C LYS A 113 -7.59 12.31 -1.86
N GLN A 114 -8.02 11.06 -1.80
CA GLN A 114 -8.49 10.42 -0.56
C GLN A 114 -7.34 10.09 0.40
N VAL A 115 -6.10 10.00 -0.09
CA VAL A 115 -4.89 9.80 0.74
C VAL A 115 -4.77 10.86 1.84
N GLN A 116 -5.28 12.08 1.59
CA GLN A 116 -5.29 13.19 2.56
C GLN A 116 -6.05 12.87 3.86
N LYS A 117 -6.91 11.84 3.86
CA LYS A 117 -7.74 11.45 5.00
C LYS A 117 -7.61 9.96 5.35
N ILE A 118 -6.49 9.32 4.99
CA ILE A 118 -6.25 7.89 5.28
C ILE A 118 -6.43 7.54 6.75
N HIS A 119 -6.01 8.40 7.69
CA HIS A 119 -6.17 8.14 9.13
C HIS A 119 -7.63 7.90 9.53
N ALA A 120 -8.59 8.54 8.86
CA ALA A 120 -10.01 8.40 9.14
C ALA A 120 -10.62 7.10 8.56
N LEU A 121 -9.88 6.41 7.69
CA LEU A 121 -10.32 5.17 7.02
C LEU A 121 -9.80 3.91 7.71
N ILE A 122 -8.87 4.05 8.67
CA ILE A 122 -8.37 2.92 9.44
C ILE A 122 -9.35 2.66 10.59
N PRO A 123 -9.93 1.46 10.70
CA PRO A 123 -10.82 1.14 11.80
C PRO A 123 -10.10 1.31 13.15
N ASN A 124 -10.76 2.02 14.08
CA ASN A 124 -10.33 2.13 15.47
C ASN A 124 -10.63 0.80 16.19
N ASN A 125 -9.79 -0.21 15.95
CA ASN A 125 -9.76 -1.40 16.77
C ASN A 125 -8.88 -1.14 18.00
#